data_AF-A0A814K0R6-F1
#
_entry.id   AF-A0A814K0R6-F1
#
_cell.length_a   1.000
_cell.length_b   1.000
_cell.length_c   1.000
_cell.angle_alpha   90.00
_cell.angle_beta   90.00
_cell.angle_gamma   90.00
#
_symmetry.space_group_name_H-M   'P 1'
#
loop_
_entity.id
_entity.type
_entity.pdbx_description
1 polymer ?
#
loop_
_entity_poly.entity_id
_entity_poly.type
_entity_poly.pdbx_seq_one_letter_code
_entity_poly.pdbx_strand_id
1 'polypeptide(L)'
;GSVPIYLGAPNIEDWLPCRTDCIIDLRKFKTPKDAALFIKNVAKNRTLYESYHQWRNEEIPDKLKKMLKYFSSMRNYSLECVLCEMSKRVDEGQSAKETKKKIIEIVGKI
;
A
#
# COMPACT_ATOMS: atom_id res chain seq x y z
N GLY A 1 5.10 -10.53 15.73
CA GLY A 1 4.21 -9.61 14.99
C GLY A 1 2.78 -10.12 15.10
N SER A 2 1.79 -9.26 14.90
CA SER A 2 0.36 -9.62 14.89
C SER A 2 -0.17 -9.71 13.46
N VAL A 3 -1.13 -10.60 13.20
CA VAL A 3 -1.89 -10.61 11.93
C VAL A 3 -3.01 -9.56 12.01
N PRO A 4 -3.03 -8.53 11.15
CA PRO A 4 -4.07 -7.52 11.17
C PRO A 4 -5.42 -8.09 10.72
N ILE A 5 -6.49 -7.72 11.43
CA ILE A 5 -7.87 -7.93 11.00
C ILE A 5 -8.36 -6.60 10.43
N TYR A 6 -8.73 -6.58 9.17
CA TYR A 6 -9.01 -5.36 8.43
C TYR A 6 -10.48 -5.29 7.98
N LEU A 7 -11.08 -4.12 8.18
CA LEU A 7 -12.34 -3.72 7.58
C LEU A 7 -12.25 -2.23 7.25
N GLY A 8 -12.45 -1.86 6.00
CA GLY A 8 -12.26 -0.47 5.57
C GLY A 8 -12.38 -0.30 4.07
N ALA A 9 -11.38 0.35 3.48
CA ALA A 9 -11.38 0.76 2.09
C ALA A 9 -11.53 -0.43 1.14
N PRO A 10 -12.35 -0.30 0.07
CA PRO A 10 -12.63 -1.40 -0.83
C PRO A 10 -11.42 -1.85 -1.67
N ASN A 11 -10.38 -1.02 -1.73
CA ASN A 11 -9.17 -1.17 -2.53
C ASN A 11 -7.92 -1.37 -1.68
N ILE A 12 -8.02 -1.90 -0.46
CA ILE A 12 -6.88 -2.10 0.45
C ILE A 12 -5.74 -2.90 -0.18
N GLU A 13 -6.05 -3.81 -1.09
CA GLU A 13 -5.12 -4.69 -1.81
C GLU A 13 -4.05 -3.89 -2.58
N ASP A 14 -4.38 -2.67 -3.01
CA ASP A 14 -3.45 -1.76 -3.67
C ASP A 14 -2.34 -1.22 -2.77
N TRP A 15 -2.51 -1.35 -1.46
CA TRP A 15 -1.68 -0.75 -0.41
C TRP A 15 -0.99 -1.80 0.45
N LEU A 16 -1.25 -3.09 0.23
CA LEU A 16 -0.65 -4.16 1.02
C LEU A 16 0.83 -4.39 0.62
N PRO A 17 1.69 -4.71 1.60
CA PRO A 17 3.09 -5.07 1.34
C PRO A 17 3.29 -6.48 0.81
N CYS A 18 2.22 -7.28 0.77
CA CYS A 18 2.23 -8.67 0.37
C CYS A 18 1.65 -8.85 -1.03
N ARG A 19 2.14 -9.88 -1.74
CA ARG A 19 1.51 -10.40 -2.97
C ARG A 19 0.42 -11.42 -2.66
N THR A 20 0.57 -12.11 -1.53
CA THR A 20 -0.33 -13.12 -0.97
C THR A 20 -1.09 -12.55 0.24
N ASP A 21 -1.66 -13.39 1.11
CA ASP A 21 -2.39 -12.91 2.28
C ASP A 21 -1.43 -12.39 3.39
N CYS A 22 -1.58 -11.13 3.79
CA CYS A 22 -0.93 -10.56 4.97
C CYS A 22 -1.89 -9.88 5.96
N ILE A 23 -3.19 -9.91 5.66
CA ILE A 23 -4.27 -9.42 6.52
C ILE A 23 -5.46 -10.38 6.45
N ILE A 24 -6.27 -10.42 7.51
CA ILE A 24 -7.59 -11.04 7.48
C ILE A 24 -8.59 -9.95 7.09
N ASP A 25 -9.00 -9.95 5.83
CA ASP A 25 -10.00 -9.01 5.31
C ASP A 25 -11.41 -9.48 5.61
N LEU A 26 -12.11 -8.78 6.49
CA LEU A 26 -13.44 -9.15 6.96
C LEU A 26 -14.50 -9.11 5.85
N ARG A 27 -14.26 -8.38 4.75
CA ARG A 27 -15.18 -8.30 3.60
C ARG A 27 -15.27 -9.61 2.82
N LYS A 28 -14.26 -10.48 2.95
CA LYS A 28 -14.21 -11.80 2.28
C LYS A 28 -15.17 -12.82 2.92
N PHE A 29 -15.81 -12.49 4.04
CA PHE A 29 -16.71 -13.38 4.76
C PHE A 29 -18.17 -12.97 4.56
N LYS A 30 -19.05 -13.96 4.39
CA LYS A 30 -20.50 -13.73 4.23
C LYS A 30 -21.14 -13.27 5.53
N THR A 31 -20.65 -13.75 6.67
CA THR A 31 -21.20 -13.41 7.99
C THR A 31 -20.10 -13.15 9.02
N PRO A 32 -20.37 -12.36 10.08
CA PRO A 32 -19.43 -12.19 11.20
C PRO A 32 -19.06 -13.51 11.90
N LYS A 33 -19.97 -14.49 11.90
CA LYS A 33 -19.74 -15.81 12.49
C LYS A 33 -18.69 -16.59 11.70
N ASP A 34 -18.73 -16.53 10.38
CA ASP A 34 -17.73 -17.18 9.51
C ASP A 34 -16.35 -16.58 9.72
N ALA A 35 -16.28 -15.24 9.80
CA ALA A 35 -15.03 -14.54 10.11
C ALA A 35 -14.49 -14.94 11.49
N ALA A 36 -15.34 -14.99 12.52
CA ALA A 36 -14.93 -15.38 13.87
C ALA A 36 -14.42 -16.83 13.93
N LEU A 37 -15.05 -17.75 13.20
CA LEU A 37 -14.60 -19.15 13.10
C LEU A 37 -13.24 -19.24 12.41
N PHE A 38 -13.06 -18.49 11.31
CA PHE A 38 -11.79 -18.44 10.60
C PHE A 38 -10.67 -17.85 11.47
N ILE A 39 -10.92 -16.72 12.15
CA ILE A 39 -9.95 -16.09 13.07
C ILE A 39 -9.55 -17.06 14.19
N LYS A 40 -10.51 -17.80 14.76
CA LYS A 40 -10.22 -18.85 15.76
C LYS A 40 -9.36 -19.97 15.18
N ASN A 41 -9.58 -20.37 13.92
CA ASN A 41 -8.75 -21.36 13.25
C ASN A 41 -7.32 -20.84 13.05
N VAL A 42 -7.15 -19.61 12.55
CA VAL A 42 -5.84 -18.96 12.42
C VAL A 42 -5.11 -18.90 13.77
N ALA A 43 -5.79 -18.53 14.85
CA ALA A 43 -5.19 -18.43 16.18
C ALA A 43 -4.73 -19.79 16.76
N LYS A 44 -5.35 -20.90 16.34
CA LYS A 44 -5.02 -22.26 16.82
C LYS A 44 -4.03 -22.99 15.90
N ASN A 45 -3.88 -22.55 14.66
CA ASN A 45 -3.03 -23.18 13.66
C ASN A 45 -1.78 -22.34 13.44
N ARG A 46 -0.66 -22.74 14.05
CA ARG A 46 0.62 -22.02 13.94
C ARG A 46 1.08 -21.88 12.50
N THR A 47 0.99 -22.93 11.69
CA THR A 47 1.44 -22.89 10.29
C THR A 47 0.64 -21.87 9.48
N LEU A 48 -0.68 -21.82 9.68
CA LEU A 48 -1.55 -20.84 9.04
C LEU A 48 -1.27 -19.43 9.57
N TYR A 49 -1.08 -19.25 10.88
CA TYR A 49 -0.71 -17.95 11.45
C TYR A 49 0.59 -17.41 10.84
N GLU A 50 1.62 -18.25 10.73
CA GLU A 50 2.91 -17.86 10.15
C GLU A 50 2.86 -17.64 8.64
N SER A 51 1.88 -18.20 7.91
CA SER A 51 1.75 -17.90 6.48
C SER A 51 1.41 -16.42 6.22
N TYR A 52 0.62 -15.79 7.10
CA TYR A 52 0.33 -14.34 7.07
C TYR A 52 1.54 -13.44 7.34
N HIS A 53 2.69 -14.04 7.60
CA HIS A 53 3.92 -13.41 8.00
C HIS A 53 5.06 -13.61 6.99
N GLN A 54 4.86 -14.49 6.00
CA GLN A 54 5.85 -14.84 4.98
C GLN A 54 6.26 -13.64 4.12
N TRP A 55 5.33 -12.72 3.84
CA TRP A 55 5.56 -11.52 3.05
C TRP A 55 6.76 -10.67 3.51
N ARG A 56 7.16 -10.76 4.80
CA ARG A 56 8.32 -10.01 5.33
C ARG A 56 9.65 -10.49 4.78
N ASN A 57 9.70 -11.72 4.29
CA ASN A 57 10.88 -12.32 3.68
C ASN A 57 10.80 -12.29 2.15
N GLU A 58 9.73 -11.71 1.59
CA GLU A 58 9.51 -11.60 0.16
C GLU A 58 9.77 -10.17 -0.32
N GLU A 59 9.97 -10.04 -1.63
CA GLU A 59 10.09 -8.73 -2.24
C GLU A 59 8.73 -8.03 -2.33
N ILE A 60 8.64 -6.84 -1.74
CA ILE A 60 7.43 -6.01 -1.76
C ILE A 60 6.98 -5.69 -3.21
N PRO A 61 5.67 -5.55 -3.48
CA PRO A 61 5.17 -5.25 -4.82
C PRO A 61 5.75 -3.96 -5.41
N ASP A 62 6.03 -3.94 -6.71
CA ASP A 62 6.62 -2.76 -7.38
C ASP A 62 5.74 -1.52 -7.30
N LYS A 63 4.41 -1.70 -7.28
CA LYS A 63 3.46 -0.61 -7.05
C LYS A 63 3.72 0.06 -5.71
N LEU A 64 3.91 -0.73 -4.65
CA LEU A 64 4.23 -0.22 -3.32
C LEU A 64 5.62 0.42 -3.28
N LYS A 65 6.64 -0.18 -3.93
CA LYS A 65 7.98 0.43 -4.04
C LYS A 65 7.93 1.82 -4.68
N LYS A 66 7.23 1.97 -5.81
CA LYS A 66 7.08 3.26 -6.51
C LYS A 66 6.45 4.31 -5.62
N MET A 67 5.41 3.91 -4.88
CA MET A 67 4.72 4.77 -3.94
C MET A 67 5.63 5.19 -2.77
N LEU A 68 6.38 4.25 -2.18
CA LEU A 68 7.33 4.54 -1.10
C LEU A 68 8.47 5.45 -1.59
N LYS A 69 9.01 5.24 -2.79
CA LYS A 69 9.99 6.14 -3.42
C LYS A 69 9.42 7.56 -3.55
N TYR A 70 8.18 7.69 -4.04
CA TYR A 70 7.50 8.98 -4.19
C TYR A 70 7.30 9.72 -2.86
N PHE A 71 6.85 9.02 -1.82
CA PHE A 71 6.71 9.62 -0.49
C PHE A 71 8.06 9.94 0.17
N SER A 72 9.07 9.08 0.00
CA SER A 72 10.43 9.34 0.48
C SER A 72 11.02 10.59 -0.19
N SER A 73 10.81 10.77 -1.50
CA SER A 73 11.25 11.98 -2.19
C SER A 73 10.57 13.25 -1.66
N MET A 74 9.34 13.15 -1.14
CA MET A 74 8.68 14.28 -0.47
C MET A 74 9.20 14.57 0.93
N ARG A 75 9.74 13.58 1.67
CA ARG A 75 10.26 13.82 3.04
C ARG A 75 11.45 14.78 3.08
N ASN A 76 12.14 14.97 1.97
CA ASN A 76 13.25 15.92 1.86
C ASN A 76 12.79 17.36 1.59
N TYR A 77 11.49 17.58 1.40
CA TYR A 77 10.90 18.89 1.17
C TYR A 77 9.90 19.19 2.29
N SER A 78 9.91 20.43 2.78
CA SER A 78 8.81 20.88 3.62
C SER A 78 7.51 20.86 2.80
N LEU A 79 6.37 20.71 3.47
CA LEU A 79 5.07 20.74 2.79
C LEU A 79 4.88 22.04 2.01
N GLU A 80 5.44 23.16 2.49
CA GLU A 80 5.43 24.43 1.75
C GLU A 80 6.17 24.32 0.41
N CYS A 81 7.33 23.66 0.37
CA CYS A 81 8.10 23.48 -0.88
C CYS A 81 7.35 22.60 -1.88
N VAL A 82 6.72 21.50 -1.42
CA VAL A 82 5.92 20.63 -2.29
C VAL A 82 4.74 21.40 -2.90
N LEU A 83 4.04 22.19 -2.08
CA LEU A 83 2.94 23.03 -2.55
C LEU A 83 3.41 24.10 -3.54
N CYS A 84 4.56 24.72 -3.30
CA CYS A 84 5.14 25.73 -4.18
C CYS A 84 5.52 25.14 -5.54
N GLU A 85 6.12 23.94 -5.56
CA GLU A 85 6.46 23.26 -6.80
C GLU A 85 5.22 22.77 -7.57
N MET A 86 4.20 22.28 -6.85
CA MET A 86 2.90 21.94 -7.44
C MET A 86 2.22 23.17 -8.05
N SER A 87 2.24 24.31 -7.36
CA SER A 87 1.64 25.57 -7.83
C SER A 87 2.35 26.08 -9.09
N LYS A 88 3.70 26.09 -9.10
CA LYS A 88 4.48 26.43 -10.30
C LYS A 88 4.11 25.60 -11.53
N ARG A 89 3.90 24.29 -11.35
CA ARG A 89 3.54 23.40 -12.47
C ARG A 89 2.15 23.73 -13.03
N VAL A 90 1.20 24.14 -12.18
CA VAL A 90 -0.13 24.60 -12.60
C VAL A 90 -0.03 25.97 -13.31
N ASP A 91 0.76 26.90 -12.76
CA ASP A 91 1.00 28.23 -13.37
C ASP A 91 1.71 28.13 -14.73
N GLU A 92 2.60 27.15 -14.91
CA GLU A 92 3.24 26.82 -16.18
C GLU A 92 2.31 26.10 -17.18
N GLY A 93 1.04 25.91 -16.83
CA GLY A 93 0.03 25.30 -17.70
C GLY A 93 0.22 23.79 -17.91
N GLN A 94 1.04 23.12 -17.09
CA GLN A 94 1.25 21.68 -17.22
C GLN A 94 0.02 20.93 -16.71
N SER A 95 -0.63 20.15 -17.58
CA SER A 95 -1.77 19.35 -17.15
C SER A 95 -1.33 18.25 -16.18
N ALA A 96 -2.23 17.84 -15.29
CA ALA A 96 -1.99 16.70 -14.38
C ALA A 96 -1.53 15.42 -15.12
N LYS A 97 -1.86 15.28 -16.42
CA LYS A 97 -1.38 14.19 -17.29
C LYS A 97 0.09 14.33 -17.67
N GLU A 98 0.56 15.53 -18.01
CA GLU A 98 1.96 15.81 -18.38
C GLU A 98 2.88 15.73 -17.17
N THR A 99 2.43 16.22 -16.02
CA THR A 99 3.17 16.10 -14.76
C THR A 99 3.36 14.65 -14.35
N LYS A 100 2.32 13.82 -14.49
CA LYS A 100 2.39 12.37 -14.21
C LYS A 100 3.34 11.64 -15.17
N LYS A 101 3.39 12.04 -16.44
CA LYS A 101 4.31 11.49 -17.45
C LYS A 101 5.78 11.83 -17.13
N LYS A 102 6.08 13.11 -16.82
CA LYS A 102 7.44 13.53 -16.42
C LYS A 102 7.92 12.86 -15.12
N ILE A 103 7.04 12.71 -14.13
CA ILE A 103 7.40 12.01 -12.88
C ILE A 103 7.72 10.53 -13.16
N ILE A 104 6.95 9.85 -14.02
CA ILE A 104 7.24 8.45 -14.40
C ILE A 104 8.57 8.33 -15.14
N GLU A 105 8.92 9.28 -16.02
CA GLU A 105 10.23 9.29 -16.71
C GLU A 105 11.41 9.54 -15.77
N ILE A 106 11.26 10.44 -14.79
CA ILE A 106 12.31 10.74 -13.81
C ILE A 106 12.51 9.55 -12.86
N VAL A 107 11.42 8.92 -12.41
CA VAL A 107 11.48 7.77 -11.49
C VAL A 107 11.86 6.46 -12.21
N GLY A 108 11.67 6.37 -13.53
CA GLY A 108 12.04 5.20 -14.35
C GLY A 108 13.51 5.15 -14.77
N LYS A 109 14.28 6.22 -14.56
CA LYS A 109 15.73 6.30 -14.85
C LYS A 109 16.61 6.12 -13.60
N ILE A 110 16.02 5.81 -12.44
CA ILE A 110 16.70 5.53 -11.15
C ILE A 110 16.28 4.16 -10.60
#